data_AF-A0A2B3TQG0-F1
#
_entry.id   AF-A0A2B3TQG0-F1
#
_cell.length_a   1.000
_cell.length_b   1.000
_cell.length_c   1.000
_cell.angle_alpha   90.00
_cell.angle_beta   90.00
_cell.angle_gamma   90.00
#
_symmetry.space_group_name_H-M   'P 1'
#
loop_
_entity.id
_entity.type
_entity.pdbx_description
1 polymer ?
#
loop_
_entity_poly.entity_id
_entity_poly.type
_entity_poly.pdbx_seq_one_letter_code
_entity_poly.pdbx_strand_id
1 'polypeptide(L)'
;MEPLLIYKALSNETRCQILSWLKNPENHFDEKPYLEQGLSFQVGVCVGDIQLKTGLAQSVISSYLLTMKKAGLLQSDRIGKWTYYRRNEKTIQQFSEYVQNEL
;
A
#
# COMPACT_ATOMS: atom_id res chain seq x y z
N MET A 1 -13.44 -6.24 9.34
CA MET A 1 -13.19 -5.17 8.34
C MET A 1 -14.10 -4.02 8.74
N GLU A 2 -13.60 -2.78 8.72
CA GLU A 2 -14.36 -1.59 9.13
C GLU A 2 -14.64 -0.72 7.89
N PRO A 3 -15.82 -0.81 7.24
CA PRO A 3 -16.10 -0.14 5.96
C PRO A 3 -15.86 1.38 5.99
N LEU A 4 -16.24 2.04 7.09
CA LEU A 4 -16.05 3.49 7.24
C LEU A 4 -14.57 3.91 7.19
N LEU A 5 -13.66 3.10 7.74
CA LEU A 5 -12.23 3.37 7.65
C LEU A 5 -11.72 3.16 6.22
N ILE A 6 -12.26 2.17 5.50
CA ILE A 6 -11.93 1.94 4.10
C ILE A 6 -12.41 3.11 3.23
N TYR A 7 -13.64 3.58 3.39
CA TYR A 7 -14.13 4.76 2.66
C TYR A 7 -13.27 5.98 2.91
N LYS A 8 -12.97 6.26 4.19
CA LYS A 8 -12.07 7.36 4.58
C LYS A 8 -10.65 7.17 4.06
N ALA A 9 -10.20 5.95 3.77
CA ALA A 9 -8.90 5.67 3.16
C ALA A 9 -8.93 5.88 1.64
N LEU A 10 -10.00 5.46 0.96
CA LEU A 10 -10.16 5.54 -0.49
C LEU A 10 -10.63 6.92 -0.96
N SER A 11 -11.15 7.79 -0.09
CA SER A 11 -11.60 9.14 -0.45
C SER A 11 -10.47 10.16 -0.77
N ASN A 12 -9.22 9.70 -0.95
CA ASN A 12 -8.08 10.55 -1.32
C ASN A 12 -7.38 9.91 -2.52
N GLU A 13 -7.17 10.73 -3.55
CA GLU A 13 -6.63 10.31 -4.84
C GLU A 13 -5.25 9.66 -4.72
N THR A 14 -4.32 10.27 -3.97
CA THR A 14 -2.97 9.72 -3.80
C THR A 14 -2.99 8.35 -3.14
N ARG A 15 -3.84 8.13 -2.12
CA ARG A 15 -3.97 6.81 -1.48
C ARG A 15 -4.50 5.74 -2.44
N CYS A 16 -5.48 6.09 -3.27
CA CYS A 16 -5.97 5.21 -4.34
C CYS A 16 -4.89 4.91 -5.38
N GLN A 17 -4.09 5.92 -5.75
CA GLN A 17 -2.99 5.75 -6.69
C GLN A 17 -1.92 4.81 -6.13
N ILE A 18 -1.57 4.94 -4.85
CA ILE A 18 -0.65 4.01 -4.17
C ILE A 18 -1.19 2.58 -4.22
N LEU A 19 -2.47 2.36 -3.91
CA LEU A 19 -3.10 1.03 -4.00
C LEU A 19 -3.10 0.48 -5.44
N SER A 20 -3.23 1.33 -6.44
CA SER A 20 -3.12 0.92 -7.84
C SER A 20 -1.70 0.48 -8.16
N TRP A 21 -0.69 1.25 -7.75
CA TRP A 21 0.71 0.89 -7.99
C TRP A 21 1.12 -0.39 -7.31
N LEU A 22 0.69 -0.58 -6.06
CA LEU A 22 0.98 -1.79 -5.29
C LEU A 22 0.26 -3.04 -5.80
N LYS A 23 -0.68 -2.91 -6.76
CA LYS A 23 -1.31 -4.07 -7.41
C LYS A 23 -0.34 -4.79 -8.34
N ASN A 24 0.46 -4.02 -9.09
CA ASN A 24 1.43 -4.51 -10.05
C ASN A 24 2.73 -3.68 -9.91
N PRO A 25 3.44 -3.80 -8.76
CA PRO A 25 4.57 -2.93 -8.43
C PRO A 25 5.70 -2.96 -9.46
N GLU A 26 5.87 -4.05 -10.20
CA GLU A 26 6.82 -4.22 -11.29
C GLU A 26 6.65 -3.22 -12.44
N ASN A 27 5.43 -2.68 -12.62
CA ASN A 27 5.16 -1.66 -13.65
C ASN A 27 5.43 -0.23 -13.15
N HIS A 28 5.81 -0.07 -11.88
CA HIS A 28 5.77 1.21 -11.19
C HIS A 28 7.03 1.53 -10.39
N PHE A 29 7.81 0.53 -9.98
CA PHE A 29 9.02 0.68 -9.17
C PHE A 29 10.17 -0.15 -9.76
N ASP A 30 11.41 0.27 -9.49
CA ASP A 30 12.60 -0.50 -9.90
C ASP A 30 12.88 -1.60 -8.87
N GLU A 31 12.84 -2.87 -9.28
CA GLU A 31 13.06 -4.01 -8.40
C GLU A 31 14.55 -4.29 -8.15
N LYS A 32 15.47 -3.74 -8.96
CA LYS A 32 16.91 -4.04 -8.85
C LYS A 32 17.47 -3.86 -7.43
N PRO A 33 17.18 -2.75 -6.70
CA PRO A 33 17.69 -2.57 -5.34
C PRO A 33 17.14 -3.60 -4.33
N TYR A 34 15.99 -4.19 -4.61
CA TYR A 34 15.37 -5.24 -3.79
C TYR A 34 16.10 -6.57 -4.01
N LEU A 35 16.32 -6.92 -5.28
CA LEU A 35 17.00 -8.16 -5.68
C LEU A 35 18.45 -8.21 -5.16
N GLU A 36 19.16 -7.08 -5.17
CA GLU A 36 20.50 -6.95 -4.58
C GLU A 36 20.54 -7.27 -3.07
N GLN A 37 19.41 -7.09 -2.38
CA GLN A 37 19.22 -7.41 -0.97
C GLN A 37 18.59 -8.80 -0.75
N GLY A 38 18.41 -9.59 -1.80
CA GLY A 38 17.72 -10.88 -1.74
C GLY A 38 16.21 -10.77 -1.48
N LEU A 39 15.61 -9.62 -1.79
CA LEU A 39 14.19 -9.34 -1.67
C LEU A 39 13.53 -9.26 -3.05
N SER A 40 12.21 -9.30 -3.08
CA SER A 40 11.38 -9.05 -4.27
C SER A 40 10.13 -8.27 -3.87
N PHE A 41 9.34 -7.81 -4.83
CA PHE A 41 8.09 -7.10 -4.50
C PHE A 41 7.05 -7.94 -3.72
N GLN A 42 7.27 -9.23 -3.51
CA GLN A 42 6.48 -10.06 -2.60
C GLN A 42 6.50 -9.53 -1.16
N VAL A 43 7.62 -8.92 -0.71
CA VAL A 43 7.68 -8.28 0.61
C VAL A 43 6.99 -6.91 0.63
N GLY A 44 6.63 -6.38 -0.53
CA GLY A 44 6.08 -5.04 -0.73
C GLY A 44 7.12 -4.01 -1.18
N VAL A 45 6.67 -2.76 -1.28
CA VAL A 45 7.49 -1.63 -1.72
C VAL A 45 7.87 -0.77 -0.53
N CYS A 46 9.13 -0.33 -0.48
CA CYS A 46 9.66 0.52 0.57
C CYS A 46 8.94 1.86 0.63
N VAL A 47 8.74 2.40 1.85
CA VAL A 47 8.19 3.75 2.07
C VAL A 47 8.95 4.81 1.27
N GLY A 48 10.28 4.67 1.16
CA GLY A 48 11.13 5.62 0.42
C GLY A 48 10.78 5.68 -1.07
N ASP A 49 10.55 4.54 -1.72
CA ASP A 49 10.24 4.50 -3.14
C ASP A 49 8.84 5.03 -3.43
N ILE A 50 7.87 4.74 -2.54
CA ILE A 50 6.53 5.32 -2.60
C ILE A 50 6.61 6.85 -2.43
N GLN A 51 7.45 7.33 -1.50
CA GLN A 51 7.67 8.76 -1.31
C GLN A 51 8.27 9.40 -2.56
N LEU A 52 9.34 8.83 -3.11
CA LEU A 52 9.99 9.36 -4.32
C LEU A 52 9.01 9.41 -5.49
N LYS A 53 8.19 8.36 -5.67
CA LYS A 53 7.22 8.30 -6.77
C LYS A 53 6.06 9.28 -6.61
N THR A 54 5.62 9.55 -5.39
CA THR A 54 4.54 10.53 -5.12
C THR A 54 5.02 11.98 -5.15
N GLY A 55 6.31 12.22 -4.89
CA GLY A 55 6.86 13.57 -4.74
C GLY A 55 6.43 14.28 -3.45
N LEU A 56 5.74 13.59 -2.55
CA LEU A 56 5.27 14.15 -1.28
C LEU A 56 6.30 13.99 -0.18
N ALA A 57 6.15 14.78 0.89
CA ALA A 57 7.02 14.66 2.06
C ALA A 57 6.85 13.29 2.75
N GLN A 58 7.95 12.77 3.31
CA GLN A 58 7.99 11.46 3.99
C GLN A 58 6.94 11.34 5.11
N SER A 59 6.70 12.41 5.87
CA SER A 59 5.71 12.43 6.96
C SER A 59 4.28 12.26 6.43
N VAL A 60 3.96 12.85 5.28
CA VAL A 60 2.65 12.73 4.63
C VAL A 60 2.45 11.30 4.15
N ILE A 61 3.43 10.74 3.45
CA ILE A 61 3.34 9.36 2.93
C ILE A 61 3.28 8.34 4.06
N SER A 62 4.09 8.51 5.10
CA SER A 62 4.04 7.64 6.28
C SER A 62 2.65 7.67 6.94
N SER A 63 2.04 8.86 7.06
CA SER A 63 0.68 9.01 7.58
C SER A 63 -0.38 8.35 6.69
N TYR A 64 -0.24 8.46 5.36
CA TYR A 64 -1.15 7.83 4.39
C TYR A 64 -1.06 6.31 4.45
N LEU A 65 0.15 5.76 4.44
CA LEU A 65 0.40 4.31 4.54
C LEU A 65 -0.12 3.75 5.86
N LEU A 66 0.07 4.48 6.98
CA LEU A 66 -0.47 4.08 8.27
C LEU A 66 -1.99 4.10 8.28
N THR A 67 -2.62 5.13 7.70
CA THR A 67 -4.08 5.20 7.57
C THR A 67 -4.63 4.04 6.76
N MET A 68 -4.03 3.72 5.61
CA MET A 68 -4.46 2.59 4.77
C MET A 68 -4.22 1.24 5.45
N LYS A 69 -3.12 1.08 6.20
CA LYS A 69 -2.86 -0.10 7.02
C LYS A 69 -3.89 -0.26 8.14
N LYS A 70 -4.26 0.83 8.83
CA LYS A 70 -5.31 0.83 9.86
C LYS A 70 -6.69 0.47 9.28
N ALA A 71 -6.98 0.90 8.04
CA ALA A 71 -8.18 0.49 7.32
C ALA A 71 -8.13 -0.98 6.84
N GLY A 72 -6.99 -1.66 6.99
CA GLY A 72 -6.79 -3.05 6.57
C GLY A 72 -6.50 -3.22 5.08
N LEU A 73 -6.36 -2.14 4.30
CA LEU A 73 -6.08 -2.19 2.86
C LEU A 73 -4.62 -2.57 2.54
N LEU A 74 -3.71 -2.30 3.47
CA LEU A 74 -2.29 -2.63 3.34
C LEU A 74 -1.81 -3.53 4.47
N GLN A 75 -0.81 -4.34 4.16
CA GLN A 75 0.07 -5.00 5.12
C GLN A 75 1.44 -4.32 5.09
N SER A 76 2.21 -4.49 6.16
CA SER A 76 3.58 -3.99 6.19
C SER A 76 4.52 -4.96 6.88
N ASP A 77 5.72 -5.10 6.34
CA ASP A 77 6.81 -5.85 6.97
C ASP A 77 8.03 -4.95 7.19
N ARG A 78 8.72 -5.16 8.31
CA ARG A 78 9.95 -4.44 8.62
C ARG A 78 11.14 -5.35 8.38
N ILE A 79 11.99 -4.98 7.42
CA ILE A 79 13.19 -5.73 7.04
C ILE A 79 14.38 -4.80 7.19
N GLY A 80 15.25 -5.12 8.14
CA GLY A 80 16.35 -4.24 8.55
C GLY A 80 15.83 -2.87 9.04
N LYS A 81 16.28 -1.80 8.39
CA LYS A 81 15.89 -0.41 8.72
C LYS A 81 14.65 0.08 8.00
N TRP A 82 14.17 -0.68 7.00
CA TRP A 82 13.11 -0.23 6.09
C TRP A 82 11.79 -0.93 6.39
N THR A 83 10.69 -0.22 6.12
CA THR A 83 9.34 -0.78 6.17
C THR A 83 8.80 -0.87 4.75
N TYR A 84 8.27 -2.02 4.41
CA TYR A 84 7.73 -2.34 3.10
C TYR A 84 6.21 -2.46 3.22
N TYR A 85 5.48 -1.98 2.23
CA TYR A 85 4.03 -2.05 2.19
C TYR A 85 3.56 -2.82 0.96
N ARG A 86 2.58 -3.69 1.15
CA ARG A 86 1.87 -4.41 0.07
C ARG A 86 0.37 -4.37 0.30
N ARG A 87 -0.39 -4.66 -0.75
CA ARG A 87 -1.84 -4.78 -0.66
C ARG A 87 -2.24 -5.95 0.23
N ASN A 88 -3.31 -5.75 0.99
CA ASN A 88 -3.97 -6.83 1.69
C ASN A 88 -5.12 -7.36 0.83
N GLU A 89 -4.81 -8.25 -0.12
CA GLU A 89 -5.83 -8.76 -1.07
C GLU A 89 -7.01 -9.42 -0.36
N LYS A 90 -6.79 -10.05 0.80
CA LYS A 90 -7.88 -10.64 1.59
C LYS A 90 -8.92 -9.58 1.97
N THR A 91 -8.49 -8.46 2.53
CA THR A 91 -9.41 -7.39 2.96
C THR A 91 -9.99 -6.63 1.76
N ILE A 92 -9.23 -6.46 0.69
CA ILE A 92 -9.72 -5.83 -0.55
C ILE A 92 -10.83 -6.68 -1.18
N GLN A 93 -10.63 -8.00 -1.27
CA GLN A 93 -11.64 -8.93 -1.79
C GLN A 93 -12.90 -8.93 -0.93
N GLN A 94 -12.75 -9.02 0.40
CA GLN A 94 -13.87 -8.90 1.34
C GLN A 94 -14.65 -7.59 1.16
N PHE A 95 -13.95 -6.48 0.91
CA PHE A 95 -14.59 -5.18 0.69
C PHE A 95 -15.31 -5.11 -0.65
N SER A 96 -14.73 -5.68 -1.70
CA SER A 96 -15.39 -5.81 -3.01
C SER A 96 -16.70 -6.61 -2.90
N GLU A 97 -16.68 -7.74 -2.19
CA GLU A 97 -17.87 -8.56 -1.95
C GLU A 97 -18.92 -7.82 -1.11
N TYR A 98 -18.50 -7.09 -0.08
CA TYR A 98 -19.40 -6.26 0.71
C TYR A 98 -20.08 -5.18 -0.15
N VAL A 99 -19.33 -4.46 -0.99
CA VAL A 99 -19.90 -3.45 -1.90
C VAL A 99 -20.83 -4.07 -2.92
N GLN A 100 -20.59 -5.30 -3.38
CA GLN A 100 -21.44 -5.96 -4.37
C GLN A 100 -22.76 -6.47 -3.78
N ASN A 101 -22.77 -6.91 -2.52
CA ASN A 101 -23.90 -7.63 -1.93
C ASN A 101 -24.71 -6.81 -0.91
N GLU A 102 -24.11 -5.80 -0.28
CA GLU A 102 -24.71 -5.07 0.85
C GLU A 102 -24.88 -3.56 0.59
N LEU A 103 -24.37 -3.04 -0.53
CA LEU A 103 -24.47 -1.62 -0.94
C LEU A 103 -25.07 -1.51 -2.35
#